data_AF-A0A919QY81-F1
#
_entry.id   AF-A0A919QY81-F1
#
_cell.length_a   1.000
_cell.length_b   1.000
_cell.length_c   1.000
_cell.angle_alpha   90.00
_cell.angle_beta   90.00
_cell.angle_gamma   90.00
#
_symmetry.space_group_name_H-M   'P 1'
#
loop_
_entity.id
_entity.type
_entity.pdbx_description
1 polymer ?
#
loop_
_entity_poly.entity_id
_entity_poly.type
_entity_poly.pdbx_seq_one_letter_code
_entity_poly.pdbx_strand_id
1 'polypeptide(L)'
;MTAAPGATGPATGAKAGTETGTETELEPDGAGFPGGVGVSGLSVYDWESADGRCGGSPHMHLLCAEAYVVVAGAGAVQTLTWEGFAETPLTPGAVVWFTPGTIHRLVNEDGRLRIVVVMQNSGLPEAGDAVFTFPPDVLDDPAGYRAAAAAADEEGARRRRDLALAGFLALREQGREALADFHRRAAAIVAPRLGAFEDRWRAGALRAAEATGEQLGALRAGELGHLRQARVRSAEPGPRLGMCGRLDTYPLFRPGPAE
;
A
#
# COMPACT_ATOMS: atom_id res chain seq x y z
N MET A 1 78.82 -31.89 4.52
CA MET A 1 78.04 -32.78 3.63
C MET A 1 77.36 -31.88 2.59
N THR A 2 78.05 -31.61 1.48
CA THR A 2 77.64 -31.94 0.08
C THR A 2 76.44 -31.12 -0.42
N ALA A 3 76.63 -30.03 -1.18
CA ALA A 3 76.82 -29.93 -2.65
C ALA A 3 75.49 -29.95 -3.46
N ALA A 4 75.30 -28.91 -4.30
CA ALA A 4 74.20 -28.65 -5.27
C ALA A 4 74.31 -29.54 -6.55
N PRO A 5 73.67 -29.33 -7.74
CA PRO A 5 72.66 -28.36 -8.27
C PRO A 5 71.64 -28.89 -9.35
N GLY A 6 70.82 -28.00 -9.98
CA GLY A 6 70.27 -28.09 -11.38
C GLY A 6 69.00 -28.94 -11.63
N ALA A 7 68.14 -28.78 -12.66
CA ALA A 7 67.99 -27.87 -13.81
C ALA A 7 66.61 -28.11 -14.52
N THR A 8 66.07 -27.08 -15.20
CA THR A 8 65.31 -27.02 -16.50
C THR A 8 64.13 -27.99 -16.86
N GLY A 9 63.01 -27.42 -17.36
CA GLY A 9 61.74 -28.07 -17.85
C GLY A 9 61.82 -28.83 -19.20
N PRO A 10 60.78 -28.96 -20.10
CA PRO A 10 59.38 -28.47 -20.12
C PRO A 10 58.28 -29.54 -20.52
N ALA A 11 57.03 -29.07 -20.73
CA ALA A 11 55.91 -29.65 -21.52
C ALA A 11 55.13 -30.85 -20.89
N THR A 12 53.83 -31.09 -21.03
CA THR A 12 52.77 -30.79 -22.03
C THR A 12 51.37 -31.04 -21.42
N GLY A 13 50.38 -30.20 -21.78
CA GLY A 13 49.06 -30.59 -22.33
C GLY A 13 47.97 -31.31 -21.51
N ALA A 14 46.74 -30.75 -21.63
CA ALA A 14 45.39 -31.33 -21.40
C ALA A 14 44.86 -31.34 -19.95
N LYS A 15 43.62 -30.97 -19.63
CA LYS A 15 42.42 -30.58 -20.41
C LYS A 15 41.39 -29.96 -19.44
N ALA A 16 40.64 -28.99 -19.96
CA ALA A 16 39.25 -28.63 -19.67
C ALA A 16 38.65 -28.88 -18.27
N GLY A 17 38.28 -27.79 -17.60
CA GLY A 17 37.26 -27.74 -16.56
C GLY A 17 36.60 -26.37 -16.61
N THR A 18 35.72 -26.17 -17.59
CA THR A 18 34.76 -25.06 -17.62
C THR A 18 33.81 -25.23 -16.45
N GLU A 19 34.10 -24.59 -15.33
CA GLU A 19 33.09 -24.28 -14.32
C GLU A 19 32.34 -23.05 -14.82
N THR A 20 31.30 -23.34 -15.60
CA THR A 20 30.18 -22.42 -15.81
C THR A 20 29.64 -22.07 -14.44
N GLY A 21 30.06 -20.92 -13.91
CA GLY A 21 29.35 -20.25 -12.84
C GLY A 21 27.90 -20.16 -13.29
N THR A 22 27.02 -20.84 -12.57
CA THR A 22 25.58 -20.73 -12.72
C THR A 22 25.24 -19.27 -12.57
N GLU A 23 25.09 -18.56 -13.70
CA GLU A 23 24.28 -17.36 -13.78
C GLU A 23 22.98 -17.73 -13.09
N THR A 24 22.79 -17.13 -11.91
CA THR A 24 21.54 -17.25 -11.19
C THR A 24 20.56 -16.52 -12.08
N GLU A 25 19.83 -17.30 -12.88
CA GLU A 25 18.81 -16.83 -13.79
C GLU A 25 17.92 -15.90 -12.96
N LEU A 26 17.99 -14.61 -13.25
CA LEU A 26 17.15 -13.59 -12.65
C LEU A 26 15.72 -13.95 -13.04
N GLU A 27 15.05 -14.72 -12.19
CA GLU A 27 13.63 -15.01 -12.30
C GLU A 27 12.93 -13.65 -12.48
N PRO A 28 12.29 -13.38 -13.63
CA PRO A 28 11.49 -12.19 -13.79
C PRO A 28 10.22 -12.45 -12.99
N ASP A 29 10.32 -12.32 -11.67
CA ASP A 29 9.21 -12.51 -10.73
C ASP A 29 8.33 -11.25 -10.78
N GLY A 30 7.87 -10.93 -12.00
CA GLY A 30 7.20 -9.70 -12.41
C GLY A 30 5.68 -9.81 -12.47
N ALA A 31 5.11 -10.96 -12.12
CA ALA A 31 3.67 -11.08 -11.95
C ALA A 31 3.30 -10.85 -10.49
N GLY A 32 3.36 -9.57 -10.08
CA GLY A 32 2.64 -9.11 -8.89
C GLY A 32 1.13 -9.32 -9.06
N PHE A 33 0.36 -9.04 -8.02
CA PHE A 33 -1.10 -9.11 -8.13
C PHE A 33 -1.64 -8.21 -9.27
N PRO A 34 -2.73 -8.59 -9.96
CA PRO A 34 -3.17 -7.95 -11.20
C PRO A 34 -3.20 -6.42 -11.14
N GLY A 35 -2.62 -5.77 -12.15
CA GLY A 35 -2.61 -4.30 -12.27
C GLY A 35 -1.81 -3.57 -11.19
N GLY A 36 -1.04 -4.28 -10.35
CA GLY A 36 -0.34 -3.67 -9.23
C GLY A 36 -1.29 -3.13 -8.16
N VAL A 37 -2.48 -3.70 -8.02
CA VAL A 37 -3.43 -3.33 -6.95
C VAL A 37 -3.16 -4.12 -5.67
N GLY A 38 -3.44 -3.51 -4.52
CA GLY A 38 -3.48 -4.19 -3.23
C GLY A 38 -4.89 -4.66 -2.94
N VAL A 39 -5.02 -5.78 -2.22
CA VAL A 39 -6.29 -6.18 -1.59
C VAL A 39 -6.07 -6.48 -0.12
N SER A 40 -7.08 -6.20 0.71
CA SER A 40 -7.08 -6.56 2.12
C SER A 40 -8.48 -6.89 2.61
N GLY A 41 -8.58 -7.87 3.49
CA GLY A 41 -9.79 -8.03 4.30
C GLY A 41 -9.80 -6.97 5.40
N LEU A 42 -10.94 -6.33 5.62
CA LEU A 42 -11.11 -5.31 6.65
C LEU A 42 -12.30 -5.65 7.54
N SER A 43 -12.04 -5.63 8.83
CA SER A 43 -13.04 -5.68 9.89
C SER A 43 -13.03 -4.34 10.60
N VAL A 44 -14.02 -3.49 10.30
CA VAL A 44 -14.06 -2.11 10.79
C VAL A 44 -14.10 -2.12 12.32
N TYR A 45 -13.37 -1.20 12.96
CA TYR A 45 -13.37 -1.12 14.42
C TYR A 45 -14.80 -0.96 14.97
N ASP A 46 -15.06 -1.69 16.04
CA ASP A 46 -16.34 -1.82 16.74
C ASP A 46 -16.35 -1.03 18.06
N TRP A 47 -15.32 -0.21 18.28
CA TRP A 47 -15.17 0.59 19.49
C TRP A 47 -15.82 1.95 19.34
N GLU A 48 -16.60 2.35 20.34
CA GLU A 48 -17.14 3.70 20.42
C GLU A 48 -16.01 4.75 20.41
N SER A 49 -16.28 5.89 19.80
CA SER A 49 -15.39 7.05 19.72
C SER A 49 -16.09 8.28 20.30
N ALA A 50 -15.39 9.41 20.38
CA ALA A 50 -15.87 10.61 21.08
C ALA A 50 -17.21 11.17 20.57
N ASP A 51 -17.63 10.82 19.35
CA ASP A 51 -18.92 11.21 18.76
C ASP A 51 -20.03 10.17 18.97
N GLY A 52 -19.81 9.16 19.81
CA GLY A 52 -20.77 8.08 20.11
C GLY A 52 -20.91 7.04 18.99
N ARG A 53 -20.11 7.13 17.91
CA ARG A 53 -20.14 6.15 16.81
C ARG A 53 -18.93 5.23 16.87
N CYS A 54 -19.12 3.97 16.48
CA CYS A 54 -18.01 3.04 16.27
C CYS A 54 -17.41 3.19 14.88
N GLY A 55 -16.08 3.11 14.76
CA GLY A 55 -15.45 3.26 13.45
C GLY A 55 -13.95 3.52 13.44
N GLY A 56 -13.48 3.82 12.23
CA GLY A 56 -12.09 4.02 11.87
C GLY A 56 -11.54 5.42 12.15
N SER A 57 -10.23 5.57 11.93
CA SER A 57 -9.53 6.86 11.95
C SER A 57 -9.80 7.59 10.63
N PRO A 58 -10.31 8.83 10.62
CA PRO A 58 -10.43 9.59 9.39
C PRO A 58 -9.05 9.90 8.79
N HIS A 59 -8.89 9.68 7.49
CA HIS A 59 -7.63 9.90 6.79
C HIS A 59 -7.86 10.15 5.31
N MET A 60 -6.81 10.59 4.61
CA MET A 60 -6.82 10.92 3.20
C MET A 60 -5.62 10.30 2.49
N HIS A 61 -5.87 9.67 1.35
CA HIS A 61 -4.83 9.26 0.40
C HIS A 61 -4.45 10.40 -0.54
N LEU A 62 -3.16 10.52 -0.84
CA LEU A 62 -2.63 11.60 -1.70
C LEU A 62 -2.41 11.15 -3.15
N LEU A 63 -2.14 9.87 -3.38
CA LEU A 63 -1.85 9.31 -4.70
C LEU A 63 -2.69 8.07 -5.04
N CYS A 64 -3.18 7.34 -4.05
CA CYS A 64 -3.95 6.11 -4.28
C CYS A 64 -5.46 6.36 -4.27
N ALA A 65 -6.17 5.83 -5.26
CA ALA A 65 -7.60 5.58 -5.14
C ALA A 65 -7.85 4.33 -4.28
N GLU A 66 -8.99 4.29 -3.61
CA GLU A 66 -9.42 3.20 -2.74
C GLU A 66 -10.86 2.83 -3.07
N ALA A 67 -11.16 1.53 -3.03
CA ALA A 67 -12.49 1.00 -3.19
C ALA A 67 -12.85 -0.01 -2.10
N TYR A 68 -14.12 0.01 -1.70
CA TYR A 68 -14.73 -0.89 -0.74
C TYR A 68 -15.72 -1.79 -1.44
N VAL A 69 -15.57 -3.09 -1.24
CA VAL A 69 -16.58 -4.09 -1.56
C VAL A 69 -17.11 -4.64 -0.25
N VAL A 70 -18.33 -4.28 0.13
CA VAL A 70 -18.90 -4.67 1.42
C VAL A 70 -19.37 -6.11 1.36
N VAL A 71 -18.90 -6.95 2.28
CA VAL A 71 -19.21 -8.39 2.29
C VAL A 71 -20.14 -8.80 3.43
N ALA A 72 -20.16 -8.07 4.55
CA ALA A 72 -21.05 -8.33 5.68
C ALA A 72 -21.25 -7.09 6.57
N GLY A 73 -22.29 -7.13 7.42
CA GLY A 73 -22.60 -6.09 8.40
C GLY A 73 -23.28 -4.87 7.79
N ALA A 74 -23.39 -3.81 8.59
CA ALA A 74 -24.00 -2.54 8.18
C ALA A 74 -23.25 -1.34 8.78
N GLY A 75 -23.21 -0.27 8.01
CA GLY A 75 -22.66 1.01 8.47
C GLY A 75 -22.67 2.06 7.38
N ALA A 76 -21.70 2.96 7.42
CA ALA A 76 -21.56 4.01 6.42
C ALA A 76 -20.09 4.39 6.20
N VAL A 77 -19.79 4.97 5.04
CA VAL A 77 -18.57 5.76 4.84
C VAL A 77 -18.94 7.24 4.89
N GLN A 78 -18.31 7.96 5.81
CA GLN A 78 -18.30 9.40 5.84
C GLN A 78 -17.17 9.90 4.95
N THR A 79 -17.45 10.88 4.09
CA THR A 79 -16.46 11.50 3.23
C THR A 79 -16.49 13.02 3.40
N LEU A 80 -15.33 13.64 3.24
CA LEU A 80 -15.18 15.08 3.12
C LEU A 80 -14.30 15.36 1.91
N THR A 81 -14.87 16.05 0.92
CA THR A 81 -14.19 16.50 -0.29
C THR A 81 -14.27 18.03 -0.39
N TRP A 82 -13.75 18.59 -1.47
CA TRP A 82 -13.93 20.01 -1.78
C TRP A 82 -15.41 20.43 -1.92
N GLU A 83 -16.27 19.49 -2.29
CA GLU A 83 -17.72 19.72 -2.45
C GLU A 83 -18.43 19.76 -1.11
N GLY A 84 -17.90 19.08 -0.10
CA GLY A 84 -18.41 19.09 1.26
C GLY A 84 -18.44 17.69 1.88
N PHE A 85 -19.15 17.60 3.00
CA PHE A 85 -19.36 16.35 3.72
C PHE A 85 -20.51 15.54 3.12
N ALA A 86 -20.32 14.23 3.00
CA ALA A 86 -21.37 13.29 2.63
C ALA A 86 -21.24 11.99 3.44
N GLU A 87 -22.36 11.29 3.62
CA GLU A 87 -22.39 9.96 4.24
C GLU A 87 -23.08 8.99 3.28
N THR A 88 -22.41 7.87 2.97
CA THR A 88 -22.90 6.85 2.03
C THR A 88 -23.13 5.54 2.79
N PRO A 89 -24.36 4.99 2.77
CA PRO A 89 -24.66 3.72 3.43
C PRO A 89 -23.83 2.56 2.85
N LEU A 90 -23.44 1.64 3.73
CA LEU A 90 -22.68 0.44 3.40
C LEU A 90 -23.46 -0.79 3.88
N THR A 91 -23.89 -1.60 2.92
CA THR A 91 -24.57 -2.88 3.12
C THR A 91 -23.95 -3.93 2.19
N PRO A 92 -24.12 -5.25 2.45
CA PRO A 92 -23.49 -6.28 1.65
C PRO A 92 -23.82 -6.15 0.16
N GLY A 93 -22.79 -6.21 -0.69
CA GLY A 93 -22.88 -5.98 -2.14
C GLY A 93 -22.67 -4.53 -2.57
N ALA A 94 -22.62 -3.56 -1.65
CA ALA A 94 -22.27 -2.19 -1.98
C ALA A 94 -20.80 -2.11 -2.44
N VAL A 95 -20.59 -1.33 -3.51
CA VAL A 95 -19.26 -0.97 -4.01
C VAL A 95 -19.15 0.54 -4.02
N VAL A 96 -18.22 1.08 -3.26
CA VAL A 96 -17.94 2.52 -3.16
C VAL A 96 -16.46 2.74 -3.40
N TRP A 97 -16.09 3.72 -4.21
CA TRP A 97 -14.70 4.08 -4.43
C TRP A 97 -14.53 5.59 -4.37
N PHE A 98 -13.32 6.01 -4.04
CA PHE A 98 -12.97 7.42 -3.96
C PHE A 98 -11.52 7.64 -4.41
N THR A 99 -11.30 8.83 -4.95
CA THR A 99 -10.03 9.27 -5.51
C THR A 99 -9.17 9.95 -4.44
N PRO A 100 -7.87 10.13 -4.71
CA PRO A 100 -7.01 10.94 -3.85
C PRO A 100 -7.61 12.30 -3.53
N GLY A 101 -7.30 12.82 -2.33
CA GLY A 101 -7.91 14.04 -1.80
C GLY A 101 -9.24 13.85 -1.08
N THR A 102 -9.81 12.64 -1.09
CA THR A 102 -11.02 12.32 -0.31
C THR A 102 -10.61 11.93 1.10
N ILE A 103 -10.96 12.77 2.09
CA ILE A 103 -10.93 12.34 3.48
C ILE A 103 -12.10 11.40 3.69
N HIS A 104 -11.86 10.25 4.31
CA HIS A 104 -12.93 9.30 4.59
C HIS A 104 -12.78 8.65 5.97
N ARG A 105 -13.92 8.21 6.52
CA ARG A 105 -14.03 7.48 7.78
C ARG A 105 -15.14 6.44 7.67
N LEU A 106 -14.82 5.18 8.00
CA LEU A 106 -15.82 4.14 8.12
C LEU A 106 -16.50 4.19 9.49
N VAL A 107 -17.83 4.08 9.49
CA VAL A 107 -18.69 3.91 10.66
C VAL A 107 -19.24 2.49 10.65
N ASN A 108 -19.11 1.81 11.78
CA ASN A 108 -19.62 0.45 12.01
C ASN A 108 -20.85 0.51 12.90
N GLU A 109 -22.04 0.36 12.32
CA GLU A 109 -23.30 0.57 13.06
C GLU A 109 -23.75 -0.67 13.83
N ASP A 110 -23.47 -1.86 13.29
CA ASP A 110 -23.90 -3.13 13.87
C ASP A 110 -22.75 -3.95 14.48
N GLY A 111 -21.53 -3.39 14.50
CA GLY A 111 -20.32 -4.03 15.01
C GLY A 111 -19.77 -5.14 14.09
N ARG A 112 -20.39 -5.38 12.93
CA ARG A 112 -20.07 -6.53 12.06
C ARG A 112 -19.65 -6.13 10.66
N LEU A 113 -19.40 -4.84 10.39
CA LEU A 113 -19.02 -4.36 9.07
C LEU A 113 -17.70 -4.99 8.60
N ARG A 114 -17.79 -5.79 7.53
CA ARG A 114 -16.66 -6.45 6.85
C ARG A 114 -16.58 -5.99 5.40
N ILE A 115 -15.38 -5.67 4.95
CA ILE A 115 -15.11 -5.07 3.64
C ILE A 115 -13.89 -5.76 3.02
N VAL A 116 -13.91 -5.97 1.70
CA VAL A 116 -12.69 -6.16 0.91
C VAL A 116 -12.26 -4.80 0.40
N VAL A 117 -11.09 -4.36 0.82
CA VAL A 117 -10.48 -3.10 0.38
C VAL A 117 -9.64 -3.38 -0.85
N VAL A 118 -9.83 -2.59 -1.91
CA VAL A 118 -9.01 -2.61 -3.12
C VAL A 118 -8.25 -1.28 -3.20
N MET A 119 -6.93 -1.35 -3.19
CA MET A 119 -6.05 -0.18 -3.18
C MET A 119 -5.29 -0.06 -4.50
N GLN A 120 -5.34 1.12 -5.12
CA GLN A 120 -4.46 1.43 -6.22
C GLN A 120 -3.00 1.51 -5.73
N ASN A 121 -2.04 1.15 -6.59
CA ASN A 121 -0.60 1.25 -6.31
C ASN A 121 -0.19 0.48 -5.04
N SER A 122 -0.40 -0.83 -5.05
CA SER A 122 -0.01 -1.74 -3.96
C SER A 122 1.36 -1.39 -3.37
N GLY A 123 1.44 -1.24 -2.05
CA GLY A 123 2.67 -0.89 -1.35
C GLY A 123 2.90 0.62 -1.14
N LEU A 124 2.15 1.52 -1.77
CA LEU A 124 2.19 2.96 -1.48
C LEU A 124 1.41 3.33 -0.20
N PRO A 125 0.17 2.83 0.01
CA PRO A 125 -0.55 3.05 1.27
C PRO A 125 0.29 2.69 2.49
N GLU A 126 0.94 1.52 2.47
CA GLU A 126 1.82 1.03 3.53
C GLU A 126 3.11 1.84 3.67
N ALA A 127 3.57 2.47 2.59
CA ALA A 127 4.72 3.37 2.59
C ALA A 127 4.36 4.79 3.11
N GLY A 128 3.09 5.06 3.39
CA GLY A 128 2.63 6.30 4.01
C GLY A 128 2.05 7.33 3.03
N ASP A 129 1.36 6.86 1.99
CA ASP A 129 0.52 7.70 1.11
C ASP A 129 -0.75 8.23 1.81
N ALA A 130 -1.12 7.67 2.97
CA ALA A 130 -2.23 8.13 3.77
C ALA A 130 -1.79 9.12 4.85
N VAL A 131 -2.58 10.20 5.01
CA VAL A 131 -2.42 11.18 6.09
C VAL A 131 -3.68 11.26 6.94
N PHE A 132 -3.55 11.01 8.25
CA PHE A 132 -4.62 11.25 9.23
C PHE A 132 -4.98 12.73 9.37
N THR A 133 -6.25 13.01 9.64
CA THR A 133 -6.77 14.36 9.89
C THR A 133 -6.47 14.84 11.31
N PHE A 134 -5.22 14.77 11.75
CA PHE A 134 -4.83 15.29 13.05
C PHE A 134 -4.96 16.83 13.12
N PRO A 135 -5.05 17.41 14.32
CA PRO A 135 -5.01 18.85 14.51
C PRO A 135 -3.74 19.53 13.91
N PRO A 136 -3.82 20.82 13.54
CA PRO A 136 -2.73 21.51 12.83
C PRO A 136 -1.38 21.48 13.55
N ASP A 137 -1.35 21.61 14.87
CA ASP A 137 -0.14 21.58 15.70
C ASP A 137 0.60 20.23 15.61
N VAL A 138 -0.14 19.13 15.45
CA VAL A 138 0.45 17.80 15.23
C VAL A 138 0.92 17.64 13.78
N LEU A 139 0.18 18.18 12.81
CA LEU A 139 0.55 18.12 11.40
C LEU A 139 1.78 18.98 11.06
N ASP A 140 2.01 20.06 11.81
CA ASP A 140 3.16 20.95 11.67
C ASP A 140 4.46 20.40 12.31
N ASP A 141 4.36 19.32 13.09
CA ASP A 141 5.51 18.60 13.68
C ASP A 141 5.69 17.21 13.03
N PRO A 142 6.64 17.04 12.09
CA PRO A 142 6.86 15.74 11.45
C PRO A 142 7.21 14.60 12.42
N ALA A 143 7.85 14.88 13.55
CA ALA A 143 8.19 13.86 14.54
C ALA A 143 6.97 13.49 15.39
N GLY A 144 6.25 14.51 15.88
CA GLY A 144 4.98 14.36 16.59
C GLY A 144 3.93 13.62 15.76
N TYR A 145 3.81 13.98 14.47
CA TYR A 145 2.95 13.28 13.52
C TYR A 145 3.25 11.78 13.45
N ARG A 146 4.53 11.40 13.26
CA ARG A 146 4.93 9.99 13.17
C ARG A 146 4.63 9.23 14.46
N ALA A 147 4.87 9.85 15.61
CA ALA A 147 4.57 9.24 16.90
C ALA A 147 3.07 9.04 17.11
N ALA A 148 2.25 10.03 16.76
CA ALA A 148 0.79 9.96 16.88
C ALA A 148 0.14 9.01 15.86
N ALA A 149 0.73 8.88 14.67
CA ALA A 149 0.26 7.98 13.61
C ALA A 149 0.55 6.49 13.88
N ALA A 150 1.54 6.20 14.73
CA ALA A 150 1.92 4.83 15.07
C ALA A 150 0.87 4.16 15.96
N ALA A 151 0.58 2.88 15.69
CA ALA A 151 -0.29 2.06 16.52
C ALA A 151 0.30 0.64 16.62
N ALA A 152 0.97 0.34 17.72
CA ALA A 152 1.54 -0.98 18.01
C ALA A 152 0.49 -1.95 18.58
N ASP A 153 -0.54 -1.41 19.22
CA ASP A 153 -1.61 -2.12 19.90
C ASP A 153 -2.97 -1.44 19.67
N GLU A 154 -4.04 -2.07 20.15
CA GLU A 154 -5.40 -1.55 20.02
C GLU A 154 -5.59 -0.22 20.76
N GLU A 155 -4.89 0.00 21.87
CA GLU A 155 -4.97 1.26 22.62
C GLU A 155 -4.35 2.42 21.84
N GLY A 156 -3.19 2.20 21.21
CA GLY A 156 -2.57 3.14 20.28
C GLY A 156 -3.45 3.40 19.08
N ALA A 157 -4.10 2.38 18.52
CA ALA A 157 -5.06 2.55 17.43
C ALA A 157 -6.26 3.42 17.83
N ARG A 158 -6.77 3.29 19.07
CA ARG A 158 -7.83 4.14 19.62
C ARG A 158 -7.37 5.58 19.80
N ARG A 159 -6.21 5.81 20.43
CA ARG A 159 -5.65 7.17 20.61
C ARG A 159 -5.46 7.88 19.26
N ARG A 160 -4.90 7.17 18.28
CA ARG A 160 -4.73 7.65 16.91
C ARG A 160 -6.07 8.00 16.27
N ARG A 161 -7.07 7.11 16.38
CA ARG A 161 -8.41 7.34 15.84
C ARG A 161 -9.06 8.57 16.44
N ASP A 162 -9.00 8.72 17.77
CA ASP A 162 -9.68 9.82 18.47
C ASP A 162 -9.04 11.17 18.13
N LEU A 163 -7.70 11.20 17.99
CA LEU A 163 -6.99 12.40 17.53
C LEU A 163 -7.36 12.76 16.08
N ALA A 164 -7.44 11.78 15.18
CA ALA A 164 -7.86 12.01 13.80
C ALA A 164 -9.33 12.47 13.72
N LEU A 165 -10.20 11.91 14.56
CA LEU A 165 -11.61 12.31 14.64
C LEU A 165 -11.75 13.77 15.08
N ALA A 166 -10.96 14.23 16.06
CA ALA A 166 -10.98 15.62 16.49
C ALA A 166 -10.70 16.59 15.34
N GLY A 167 -9.65 16.34 14.55
CA GLY A 167 -9.35 17.21 13.40
C GLY A 167 -10.34 17.03 12.23
N PHE A 168 -10.89 15.83 12.01
CA PHE A 168 -11.94 15.63 11.01
C PHE A 168 -13.20 16.45 11.31
N LEU A 169 -13.65 16.47 12.57
CA LEU A 169 -14.80 17.27 12.98
C LEU A 169 -14.54 18.77 12.78
N ALA A 170 -13.35 19.25 13.15
CA ALA A 170 -12.95 20.63 12.91
C ALA A 170 -12.95 20.99 11.41
N LEU A 171 -12.41 20.11 10.54
CA LEU A 171 -12.39 20.32 9.09
C LEU A 171 -13.80 20.42 8.50
N ARG A 172 -14.74 19.59 8.98
CA ARG A 172 -16.15 19.64 8.56
C ARG A 172 -16.81 20.98 8.90
N GLU A 173 -16.48 21.56 10.05
CA GLU A 173 -17.07 22.82 10.52
C GLU A 173 -16.43 24.05 9.87
N GLN A 174 -15.11 24.04 9.67
CA GLN A 174 -14.34 25.20 9.20
C GLN A 174 -14.35 25.36 7.67
N GLY A 175 -14.70 24.30 6.93
CA GLY A 175 -14.92 24.37 5.49
C GLY A 175 -13.64 24.41 4.65
N ARG A 176 -13.75 24.99 3.45
CA ARG A 176 -12.76 24.80 2.36
C ARG A 176 -11.38 25.38 2.64
N GLU A 177 -11.28 26.49 3.37
CA GLU A 177 -9.98 27.09 3.69
C GLU A 177 -9.17 26.18 4.61
N ALA A 178 -9.80 25.64 5.65
CA ALA A 178 -9.18 24.66 6.54
C ALA A 178 -8.81 23.37 5.80
N LEU A 179 -9.64 22.91 4.86
CA LEU A 179 -9.31 21.77 4.00
C LEU A 179 -8.10 22.05 3.10
N ALA A 180 -7.98 23.26 2.56
CA ALA A 180 -6.82 23.67 1.77
C ALA A 180 -5.53 23.72 2.62
N ASP A 181 -5.61 24.21 3.86
CA ASP A 181 -4.51 24.15 4.83
C ASP A 181 -4.11 22.72 5.17
N PHE A 182 -5.09 21.84 5.39
CA PHE A 182 -4.85 20.41 5.59
C PHE A 182 -4.13 19.78 4.41
N HIS A 183 -4.55 20.06 3.17
CA HIS A 183 -3.86 19.55 1.98
C HIS A 183 -2.40 20.01 1.91
N ARG A 184 -2.10 21.28 2.24
CA ARG A 184 -0.71 21.79 2.30
C ARG A 184 0.13 21.03 3.32
N ARG A 185 -0.42 20.78 4.52
CA ARG A 185 0.27 20.04 5.58
C ARG A 185 0.48 18.57 5.22
N ALA A 186 -0.55 17.92 4.68
CA ALA A 186 -0.47 16.55 4.20
C ALA A 186 0.62 16.40 3.12
N ALA A 187 0.69 17.34 2.17
CA ALA A 187 1.73 17.37 1.16
C ALA A 187 3.13 17.50 1.77
N ALA A 188 3.31 18.37 2.78
CA ALA A 188 4.59 18.52 3.48
C ALA A 188 5.00 17.23 4.23
N ILE A 189 4.05 16.51 4.82
CA ILE A 189 4.30 15.23 5.52
C ILE A 189 4.79 14.15 4.55
N VAL A 190 4.21 14.06 3.34
CA VAL A 190 4.59 13.03 2.36
C VAL A 190 5.80 13.41 1.52
N ALA A 191 6.14 14.71 1.40
CA ALA A 191 7.17 15.21 0.49
C ALA A 191 8.51 14.44 0.55
N PRO A 192 9.05 14.07 1.73
CA PRO A 192 10.31 13.32 1.81
C PRO A 192 10.24 11.90 1.22
N ARG A 193 9.04 11.37 0.96
CA ARG A 193 8.79 10.00 0.49
C ARG A 193 8.49 9.91 -1.00
N LEU A 194 8.32 11.03 -1.69
CA LEU A 194 7.86 11.04 -3.09
C LEU A 194 8.77 10.27 -4.03
N GLY A 195 10.09 10.33 -3.85
CA GLY A 195 11.03 9.51 -4.64
C GLY A 195 10.80 8.01 -4.47
N ALA A 196 10.66 7.55 -3.22
CA ALA A 196 10.38 6.15 -2.93
C ALA A 196 8.98 5.72 -3.41
N PHE A 197 8.01 6.63 -3.47
CA PHE A 197 6.69 6.37 -4.04
C PHE A 197 6.77 6.20 -5.56
N GLU A 198 7.56 7.03 -6.23
CA GLU A 198 7.80 6.92 -7.67
C GLU A 198 8.46 5.58 -8.02
N ASP A 199 9.51 5.19 -7.29
CA ASP A 199 10.19 3.91 -7.49
C ASP A 199 9.21 2.72 -7.36
N ARG A 200 8.38 2.74 -6.31
CA ARG A 200 7.35 1.70 -6.08
C ARG A 200 6.31 1.67 -7.20
N TRP A 201 5.83 2.83 -7.63
CA TRP A 201 4.85 2.93 -8.71
C TRP A 201 5.42 2.40 -10.03
N ARG A 202 6.66 2.78 -10.37
CA ARG A 202 7.38 2.31 -11.56
C ARG A 202 7.54 0.79 -11.54
N ALA A 203 8.01 0.25 -10.42
CA ALA A 203 8.22 -1.20 -10.27
C ALA A 203 6.92 -2.01 -10.17
N GLY A 204 5.82 -1.38 -9.77
CA GLY A 204 4.51 -2.01 -9.57
C GLY A 204 3.52 -1.70 -10.69
N ALA A 205 2.61 -0.77 -10.42
CA ALA A 205 1.46 -0.50 -11.28
C ALA A 205 1.83 -0.07 -12.71
N LEU A 206 2.88 0.75 -12.88
CA LEU A 206 3.32 1.15 -14.23
C LEU A 206 3.83 -0.06 -15.01
N ARG A 207 4.75 -0.84 -14.44
CA ARG A 207 5.29 -2.04 -15.09
C ARG A 207 4.20 -3.06 -15.44
N ALA A 208 3.20 -3.22 -14.59
CA ALA A 208 2.04 -4.08 -14.89
C ALA A 208 1.24 -3.58 -16.11
N ALA A 209 1.07 -2.26 -16.24
CA ALA A 209 0.40 -1.66 -17.39
C ALA A 209 1.24 -1.79 -18.68
N GLU A 210 2.55 -1.52 -18.61
CA GLU A 210 3.48 -1.64 -19.74
C GLU A 210 3.59 -3.08 -20.25
N ALA A 211 3.65 -4.07 -19.35
CA ALA A 211 3.65 -5.48 -19.69
C ALA A 211 2.41 -5.89 -20.50
N THR A 212 1.25 -5.30 -20.20
CA THR A 212 0.03 -5.51 -21.00
C THR A 212 0.22 -5.00 -22.44
N GLY A 213 0.86 -3.84 -22.60
CA GLY A 213 1.20 -3.29 -23.91
C GLY A 213 2.14 -4.19 -24.73
N GLU A 214 3.17 -4.73 -24.08
CA GLU A 214 4.10 -5.69 -24.69
C GLU A 214 3.38 -6.96 -25.16
N GLN A 215 2.52 -7.52 -24.31
CA GLN A 215 1.72 -8.71 -24.62
C GLN A 215 0.78 -8.46 -25.81
N LEU A 216 0.12 -7.29 -25.87
CA LEU A 216 -0.68 -6.90 -27.03
C LEU A 216 0.15 -6.82 -28.31
N GLY A 217 1.38 -6.30 -28.24
CA GLY A 217 2.33 -6.28 -29.34
C GLY A 217 2.69 -7.70 -29.83
N ALA A 218 3.05 -8.59 -28.91
CA ALA A 218 3.39 -9.97 -29.20
C ALA A 218 2.21 -10.72 -29.86
N LEU A 219 1.00 -10.57 -29.34
CA LEU A 219 -0.20 -11.18 -29.93
C LEU A 219 -0.46 -10.70 -31.36
N ARG A 220 -0.27 -9.40 -31.63
CA ARG A 220 -0.40 -8.85 -33.00
C ARG A 220 0.65 -9.41 -33.96
N ALA A 221 1.83 -9.74 -33.47
CA ALA A 221 2.91 -10.36 -34.25
C ALA A 221 2.77 -11.90 -34.39
N GLY A 222 1.77 -12.51 -33.75
CA GLY A 222 1.61 -13.97 -33.70
C GLY A 222 2.56 -14.67 -32.72
N GLU A 223 3.21 -13.93 -31.84
CA GLU A 223 4.16 -14.43 -30.85
C GLU A 223 3.44 -14.82 -29.55
N LEU A 224 3.39 -16.12 -29.25
CA LEU A 224 2.63 -16.68 -28.12
C LEU A 224 3.51 -17.08 -26.92
N GLY A 225 4.76 -16.60 -26.88
CA GLY A 225 5.75 -17.02 -25.87
C GLY A 225 5.30 -16.77 -24.43
N HIS A 226 4.77 -15.57 -24.15
CA HIS A 226 4.31 -15.19 -22.80
C HIS A 226 3.19 -16.09 -22.27
N LEU A 227 2.34 -16.66 -23.13
CA LEU A 227 1.27 -17.57 -22.69
C LEU A 227 1.81 -18.87 -22.08
N ARG A 228 3.00 -19.32 -22.52
CA ARG A 228 3.67 -20.51 -21.94
C ARG A 228 4.25 -20.22 -20.55
N GLN A 229 4.34 -18.95 -20.17
CA GLN A 229 4.78 -18.51 -18.85
C GLN A 229 3.62 -18.41 -17.83
N ALA A 230 2.38 -18.77 -18.20
CA ALA A 230 1.24 -18.75 -17.28
C ALA A 230 1.49 -19.57 -16.01
N ARG A 231 1.14 -19.01 -14.85
CA ARG A 231 1.29 -19.63 -13.52
C ARG A 231 0.08 -19.29 -12.64
N VAL A 232 -0.23 -20.17 -11.68
CA VAL A 232 -1.20 -19.92 -10.60
C VAL A 232 -0.44 -19.54 -9.35
N ARG A 233 -0.85 -18.47 -8.65
CA ARG A 233 -0.27 -18.01 -7.38
C ARG A 233 -1.36 -17.86 -6.32
N SER A 234 -1.01 -18.12 -5.06
CA SER A 234 -1.86 -17.90 -3.89
C SER A 234 -1.07 -17.17 -2.80
N ALA A 235 -1.77 -16.47 -1.90
CA ALA A 235 -1.18 -15.76 -0.78
C ALA A 235 -2.04 -15.96 0.47
N GLU A 236 -1.38 -16.10 1.63
CA GLU A 236 -2.04 -16.20 2.93
C GLU A 236 -2.13 -14.83 3.60
N PRO A 237 -3.19 -14.55 4.39
CA PRO A 237 -3.35 -13.29 5.09
C PRO A 237 -2.45 -13.20 6.33
N GLY A 238 -1.94 -12.00 6.58
CA GLY A 238 -1.28 -11.61 7.83
C GLY A 238 -2.09 -10.55 8.58
N PRO A 239 -2.38 -10.73 9.88
CA PRO A 239 -3.17 -9.78 10.65
C PRO A 239 -2.41 -8.48 10.94
N ARG A 240 -3.08 -7.33 10.84
CA ARG A 240 -2.52 -6.01 11.16
C ARG A 240 -3.59 -5.05 11.70
N LEU A 241 -3.19 -4.11 12.55
CA LEU A 241 -4.03 -2.96 12.90
C LEU A 241 -3.93 -1.89 11.80
N GLY A 242 -5.04 -1.69 11.07
CA GLY A 242 -5.18 -0.69 10.02
C GLY A 242 -5.74 0.64 10.53
N MET A 243 -5.97 1.57 9.62
CA MET A 243 -6.54 2.90 9.93
C MET A 243 -8.03 2.82 10.27
N CYS A 244 -8.77 2.02 9.50
CA CYS A 244 -10.21 1.82 9.64
C CYS A 244 -10.61 0.66 10.55
N GLY A 245 -9.72 -0.30 10.78
CA GLY A 245 -10.08 -1.55 11.44
C GLY A 245 -8.95 -2.57 11.48
N ARG A 246 -9.31 -3.80 11.84
CA ARG A 246 -8.40 -4.95 11.81
C ARG A 246 -8.31 -5.46 10.37
N LEU A 247 -7.09 -5.59 9.87
CA LEU A 247 -6.80 -5.97 8.49
C LEU A 247 -6.27 -7.40 8.41
N ASP A 248 -6.70 -8.10 7.36
CA ASP A 248 -6.04 -9.27 6.80
C ASP A 248 -5.29 -8.81 5.55
N THR A 249 -3.97 -8.65 5.68
CA THR A 249 -3.10 -8.11 4.62
C THR A 249 -2.43 -9.24 3.84
N TYR A 250 -2.26 -9.06 2.54
CA TYR A 250 -1.66 -10.07 1.67
C TYR A 250 -0.33 -9.54 1.09
N PRO A 251 0.78 -10.31 1.15
CA PRO A 251 2.06 -9.93 0.55
C PRO A 251 2.02 -10.12 -0.97
N LEU A 252 1.32 -9.22 -1.65
CA LEU A 252 0.99 -9.29 -3.08
C LEU A 252 2.00 -8.57 -3.98
N PHE A 253 2.89 -7.82 -3.35
CA PHE A 253 4.00 -7.15 -3.99
C PHE A 253 5.29 -7.59 -3.29
N ARG A 254 6.19 -8.18 -4.06
CA ARG A 254 7.57 -8.42 -3.63
C ARG A 254 8.44 -7.56 -4.53
N PRO A 255 8.94 -6.41 -4.07
CA PRO A 255 9.98 -5.74 -4.83
C PRO A 255 11.15 -6.72 -4.98
N GLY A 256 11.82 -6.71 -6.12
CA GLY A 256 13.11 -7.37 -6.26
C GLY A 256 14.09 -6.87 -5.18
N PRO A 257 15.16 -7.61 -4.88
CA PRO A 257 16.15 -7.16 -3.91
C PRO A 257 16.61 -5.72 -4.25
N ALA A 258 16.65 -4.86 -3.23
CA ALA A 258 17.29 -3.56 -3.36
C ALA A 258 18.80 -3.81 -3.54
N GLU A 259 19.38 -3.23 -4.59
CA GLU A 259 20.84 -3.20 -4.81
C GLU A 259 21.58 -2.44 -3.71
#